data_AF-A0A519UC96-F1
#
_entry.id   AF-A0A519UC96-F1
#
_cell.length_a   1.000
_cell.length_b   1.000
_cell.length_c   1.000
_cell.angle_alpha   90.00
_cell.angle_beta   90.00
_cell.angle_gamma   90.00
#
_symmetry.space_group_name_H-M   'P 1'
#
loop_
_entity.id
_entity.type
_entity.pdbx_description
1 polymer ?
#
loop_
_entity_poly.entity_id
_entity_poly.type
_entity_poly.pdbx_seq_one_letter_code
_entity_poly.pdbx_strand_id
1 'polypeptide(L)'
;MEHQTMTTQDGFSFTLTAHELFHQWFGDNVTCASWEDIWLNEGFASYGEYLSLQAFATPQNARDWMDVAQGYARDAGGGSVRVADTTNVNRIFDFNLTYKKGAAVVHLLRYLCHDDVRFFRVLRTYQSQYSGRTARTADLQALFEAELGRPLGYFFQQWYRGEGFPAFAVRWRQLGGNLGIQVTETASLPTITPFFQTEVDYTIRFQNGTSQVVRLNQTQAVQNFTVPVGSPVSSIDVDVDGWLPDLPGSVQQDNTLVLATQAAVAAPLLLAFPNPCREQLNLASPVPPGTTAEILDATGRLVARQPVRQAQLDTHALAPGLYYLRLLGAKAC
;
A
#
# COMPACT_ATOMS: atom_id res chain seq x y z
N MET A 1 18.12 -10.80 31.64
CA MET A 1 16.84 -10.19 31.27
C MET A 1 16.54 -9.17 32.33
N GLU A 2 16.61 -7.89 31.99
CA GLU A 2 16.35 -6.84 32.95
C GLU A 2 14.85 -6.71 33.18
N HIS A 3 14.43 -7.23 34.33
CA HIS A 3 13.14 -6.92 34.95
C HIS A 3 13.38 -5.89 36.06
N GLN A 4 14.34 -4.99 35.91
CA GLN A 4 14.74 -4.13 37.00
C GLN A 4 14.07 -2.78 36.85
N THR A 5 13.44 -2.36 37.94
CA THR A 5 12.95 -1.02 38.23
C THR A 5 14.05 0.07 38.21
N MET A 6 15.19 -0.20 37.56
CA MET A 6 16.41 0.60 37.45
C MET A 6 17.09 0.22 36.12
N THR A 7 17.26 1.20 35.24
CA THR A 7 18.09 1.13 34.03
C THR A 7 19.51 0.66 34.34
N THR A 8 19.97 -0.43 33.73
CA THR A 8 21.38 -0.83 33.69
C THR A 8 21.94 -0.56 32.30
N GLN A 9 23.09 0.10 32.24
CA GLN A 9 23.76 0.44 30.98
C GLN A 9 25.19 -0.06 31.00
N ASP A 10 25.57 -0.84 29.98
CA ASP A 10 26.97 -1.28 29.75
C ASP A 10 27.78 -0.23 28.99
N GLY A 11 27.18 0.94 28.71
CA GLY A 11 27.81 2.09 28.06
C GLY A 11 26.91 3.32 28.03
N PHE A 12 27.50 4.48 27.74
CA PHE A 12 26.81 5.78 27.79
C PHE A 12 26.73 6.48 26.43
N SER A 13 26.59 5.70 25.34
CA SER A 13 26.34 6.32 24.03
C SER A 13 24.96 6.99 24.03
N PHE A 14 24.80 8.08 23.27
CA PHE A 14 23.56 8.87 23.30
C PHE A 14 22.32 8.02 23.03
N THR A 15 22.34 7.16 22.01
CA THR A 15 21.20 6.32 21.65
C THR A 15 20.93 5.23 22.67
N LEU A 16 21.97 4.60 23.25
CA LEU A 16 21.77 3.62 24.31
C LEU A 16 21.16 4.28 25.55
N THR A 17 21.66 5.46 25.94
CA THR A 17 21.08 6.22 27.05
C THR A 17 19.61 6.56 26.81
N ALA A 18 19.27 6.97 25.59
CA ALA A 18 17.89 7.23 25.20
C ALA A 18 17.02 5.96 25.25
N HIS A 19 17.49 4.83 24.70
CA HIS A 19 16.78 3.55 24.70
C HIS A 19 16.35 3.17 26.11
N GLU A 20 17.29 3.16 27.05
CA GLU A 20 16.97 2.76 28.42
C GLU A 20 16.07 3.78 29.16
N LEU A 21 16.19 5.08 28.87
CA LEU A 21 15.28 6.06 29.43
C LEU A 21 13.85 5.89 28.89
N PHE A 22 13.70 5.45 27.64
CA PHE A 22 12.39 5.15 27.07
C PHE A 22 11.72 3.95 27.73
N HIS A 23 12.48 3.01 28.32
CA HIS A 23 11.91 1.90 29.09
C HIS A 23 11.06 2.34 30.30
N GLN A 24 11.31 3.55 30.85
CA GLN A 24 10.45 4.14 31.89
C GLN A 24 8.97 4.16 31.48
N TRP A 25 8.70 4.36 30.18
CA TRP A 25 7.36 4.28 29.63
C TRP A 25 7.06 2.88 29.07
N PHE A 26 7.96 2.32 28.25
CA PHE A 26 7.75 1.09 27.49
C PHE A 26 8.62 -0.05 28.04
N GLY A 27 8.09 -0.81 28.98
CA GLY A 27 8.80 -1.87 29.69
C GLY A 27 8.58 -1.81 31.20
N ASP A 28 8.58 -0.60 31.76
CA ASP A 28 8.41 -0.37 33.19
C ASP A 28 6.98 0.04 33.54
N ASN A 29 6.52 1.23 33.11
CA ASN A 29 5.15 1.69 33.41
C ASN A 29 4.09 0.80 32.75
N VAL A 30 4.35 0.35 31.52
CA VAL A 30 3.56 -0.68 30.84
C VAL A 30 4.51 -1.72 30.27
N THR A 31 4.37 -2.97 30.71
CA THR A 31 5.23 -4.07 30.24
C THR A 31 4.44 -5.05 29.36
N CYS A 32 5.11 -5.77 28.47
CA CYS A 32 4.44 -6.80 27.66
C CYS A 32 3.85 -7.91 28.54
N ALA A 33 2.63 -8.37 28.21
CA ALA A 33 1.97 -9.46 28.94
C ALA A 33 2.56 -10.85 28.66
N SER A 34 3.38 -10.97 27.61
CA SER A 34 4.04 -12.21 27.16
C SER A 34 5.29 -11.85 26.37
N TRP A 35 6.30 -12.72 26.38
CA TRP A 35 7.50 -12.59 25.52
C TRP A 35 7.17 -12.60 24.03
N GLU A 36 6.00 -13.11 23.64
CA GLU A 36 5.46 -12.98 22.27
C GLU A 36 5.39 -11.51 21.81
N ASP A 37 5.10 -10.61 22.76
CA ASP A 37 4.84 -9.18 22.58
C ASP A 37 6.02 -8.30 23.03
N ILE A 38 7.22 -8.86 23.21
CA ILE A 38 8.39 -8.14 23.75
C ILE A 38 8.77 -6.87 22.96
N TRP A 39 8.40 -6.79 21.68
CA TRP A 39 8.58 -5.59 20.87
C TRP A 39 7.86 -4.34 21.42
N LEU A 40 6.80 -4.52 22.23
CA LEU A 40 6.13 -3.41 22.92
C LEU A 40 7.07 -2.69 23.89
N ASN A 41 8.07 -3.42 24.42
CA ASN A 41 9.11 -2.85 25.25
C ASN A 41 10.28 -2.42 24.35
N GLU A 42 10.91 -3.39 23.67
CA GLU A 42 12.20 -3.18 22.98
C GLU A 42 12.08 -2.38 21.69
N GLY A 43 11.04 -2.63 20.90
CA GLY A 43 10.80 -1.91 19.65
C GLY A 43 10.44 -0.45 19.89
N PHE A 44 9.67 -0.15 20.94
CA PHE A 44 9.36 1.22 21.33
C PHE A 44 10.55 1.94 21.97
N ALA A 45 11.34 1.27 22.81
CA ALA A 45 12.57 1.82 23.35
C ALA A 45 13.58 2.15 22.23
N SER A 46 13.75 1.23 21.27
CA SER A 46 14.56 1.49 20.08
C SER A 46 14.00 2.63 19.22
N TYR A 47 12.67 2.73 19.04
CA TYR A 47 12.08 3.88 18.37
C TYR A 47 12.29 5.19 19.13
N GLY A 48 12.42 5.11 20.45
CA GLY A 48 12.83 6.22 21.31
C GLY A 48 14.21 6.77 20.95
N GLU A 49 15.14 5.94 20.49
CA GLU A 49 16.44 6.38 19.96
C GLU A 49 16.25 7.35 18.78
N TYR A 50 15.40 6.97 17.81
CA TYR A 50 15.04 7.80 16.66
C TYR A 50 14.40 9.13 17.09
N LEU A 51 13.41 9.08 17.99
CA LEU A 51 12.74 10.28 18.49
C LEU A 51 13.71 11.22 19.22
N SER A 52 14.68 10.66 19.94
CA SER A 52 15.68 11.42 20.68
C SER A 52 16.66 12.12 19.74
N LEU A 53 17.08 11.45 18.67
CA LEU A 53 17.88 12.07 17.60
C LEU A 53 17.11 13.17 16.89
N GLN A 54 15.81 12.96 16.62
CA GLN A 54 14.95 13.98 16.02
C GLN A 54 14.82 15.22 16.92
N ALA A 55 14.75 15.03 18.24
CA ALA A 55 14.57 16.12 19.20
C ALA A 55 15.86 16.86 19.59
N PHE A 56 16.98 16.15 19.70
CA PHE A 56 18.20 16.66 20.33
C PHE A 56 19.44 16.64 19.43
N ALA A 57 19.34 16.06 18.24
CA ALA A 57 20.41 16.07 17.24
C ALA A 57 19.93 16.77 15.95
N THR A 58 20.14 16.16 14.78
CA THR A 58 19.67 16.69 13.50
C THR A 58 18.66 15.75 12.84
N PRO A 59 17.75 16.27 11.97
CA PRO A 59 16.88 15.43 11.17
C PRO A 59 17.63 14.37 10.35
N GLN A 60 18.84 14.70 9.87
CA GLN A 60 19.69 13.75 9.15
C GLN A 60 20.14 12.60 10.05
N ASN A 61 20.53 12.85 11.31
CA ASN A 61 20.91 11.77 12.21
C ASN A 61 19.75 10.82 12.52
N ALA A 62 18.55 11.35 12.71
CA ALA A 62 17.36 10.53 12.89
C ALA A 62 17.08 9.69 11.62
N ARG A 63 17.23 10.31 10.44
CA ARG A 63 17.07 9.61 9.16
C ARG A 63 18.09 8.48 8.99
N ASP A 64 19.38 8.77 9.20
CA ASP A 64 20.46 7.79 9.11
C ASP A 64 20.22 6.60 10.06
N TRP A 65 19.74 6.88 11.28
CA TRP A 65 19.40 5.83 12.24
C TRP A 65 18.27 4.94 11.72
N MET A 66 17.22 5.52 11.14
CA MET A 66 16.09 4.76 10.58
C MET A 66 16.53 3.92 9.38
N ASP A 67 17.34 4.48 8.48
CA ASP A 67 17.89 3.75 7.33
C ASP A 67 18.72 2.54 7.78
N VAL A 68 19.54 2.71 8.83
CA VAL A 68 20.31 1.62 9.44
C VAL A 68 19.40 0.58 10.11
N ALA A 69 18.38 1.02 10.87
CA ALA A 69 17.44 0.11 11.53
C ALA A 69 16.65 -0.74 10.51
N GLN A 70 16.15 -0.12 9.44
CA GLN A 70 15.49 -0.82 8.34
C GLN A 70 16.46 -1.74 7.60
N GLY A 71 17.74 -1.35 7.46
CA GLY A 71 18.81 -2.21 6.96
C GLY A 71 18.96 -3.50 7.76
N TYR A 72 19.13 -3.40 9.08
CA TYR A 72 19.19 -4.57 9.96
C TYR A 72 17.92 -5.43 9.90
N ALA A 73 16.74 -4.81 9.81
CA ALA A 73 15.48 -5.52 9.66
C ALA A 73 15.46 -6.37 8.37
N ARG A 74 15.99 -5.84 7.25
CA ARG A 74 16.13 -6.57 5.98
C ARG A 74 17.17 -7.68 6.05
N ASP A 75 18.29 -7.44 6.72
CA ASP A 75 19.39 -8.39 6.85
C ASP A 75 19.04 -9.65 7.65
N ALA A 76 17.93 -9.62 8.41
CA ALA A 76 17.37 -10.83 9.02
C ALA A 76 16.98 -11.90 7.97
N GLY A 77 16.71 -11.51 6.72
CA GLY A 77 16.36 -12.42 5.62
C GLY A 77 14.99 -13.09 5.74
N GLY A 78 14.29 -12.90 6.87
CA GLY A 78 13.01 -13.47 7.22
C GLY A 78 12.71 -13.19 8.69
N GLY A 79 11.61 -13.72 9.19
CA GLY A 79 11.16 -13.53 10.57
C GLY A 79 10.20 -12.36 10.77
N SER A 80 9.39 -12.49 11.80
CA SER A 80 8.34 -11.55 12.19
C SER A 80 8.76 -10.74 13.41
N VAL A 81 8.01 -9.70 13.76
CA VAL A 81 8.21 -9.00 15.05
C VAL A 81 7.70 -9.87 16.19
N ARG A 82 6.56 -10.54 15.98
CA ARG A 82 5.99 -11.53 16.92
C ARG A 82 6.99 -12.65 17.25
N VAL A 83 7.24 -12.87 18.53
CA VAL A 83 8.07 -14.00 18.98
C VAL A 83 7.21 -15.26 19.07
N ALA A 84 7.26 -16.10 18.04
CA ALA A 84 6.48 -17.34 18.00
C ALA A 84 6.97 -18.40 19.00
N ASP A 85 8.28 -18.50 19.21
CA ASP A 85 8.89 -19.39 20.21
C ASP A 85 9.41 -18.59 21.40
N THR A 86 8.58 -18.49 22.44
CA THR A 86 8.90 -17.76 23.68
C THR A 86 9.83 -18.54 24.62
N THR A 87 10.36 -19.69 24.19
CA THR A 87 11.38 -20.44 24.95
C THR A 87 12.80 -20.15 24.47
N ASN A 88 12.93 -19.54 23.29
CA ASN A 88 14.21 -19.19 22.69
C ASN A 88 14.59 -17.75 23.02
N VAL A 89 15.48 -17.59 24.01
CA VAL A 89 15.98 -16.28 24.47
C VAL A 89 16.63 -15.47 23.34
N ASN A 90 17.39 -16.12 22.45
CA ASN A 90 18.04 -15.43 21.33
C ASN A 90 17.01 -14.86 20.35
N ARG A 91 15.89 -15.56 20.14
CA ARG A 91 14.80 -15.02 19.32
C ARG A 91 14.05 -13.91 20.05
N ILE A 92 13.78 -14.07 21.36
CA ILE A 92 13.12 -13.02 22.16
C ILE A 92 13.87 -11.70 22.02
N PHE A 93 15.19 -11.72 22.20
CA PHE A 93 16.06 -10.53 22.14
C PHE A 93 16.84 -10.41 20.82
N ASP A 94 16.22 -10.82 19.72
CA ASP A 94 16.84 -10.71 18.40
C ASP A 94 16.96 -9.24 17.98
N PHE A 95 18.19 -8.77 17.79
CA PHE A 95 18.47 -7.37 17.47
C PHE A 95 17.79 -6.90 16.18
N ASN A 96 17.74 -7.74 15.15
CA ASN A 96 17.18 -7.34 13.87
C ASN A 96 15.65 -7.33 13.91
N LEU A 97 15.02 -8.33 14.56
CA LEU A 97 13.58 -8.55 14.53
C LEU A 97 12.83 -7.87 15.69
N THR A 98 13.30 -8.04 16.92
CA THR A 98 12.62 -7.49 18.10
C THR A 98 12.87 -5.99 18.23
N TYR A 99 14.12 -5.55 18.00
CA TYR A 99 14.52 -4.15 18.19
C TYR A 99 14.34 -3.34 16.90
N LYS A 100 15.11 -3.64 15.85
CA LYS A 100 15.19 -2.75 14.68
C LYS A 100 13.96 -2.86 13.76
N LYS A 101 13.48 -4.07 13.45
CA LYS A 101 12.18 -4.25 12.77
C LYS A 101 11.03 -3.77 13.66
N GLY A 102 11.08 -4.03 14.97
CA GLY A 102 10.11 -3.50 15.94
C GLY A 102 9.98 -1.97 15.86
N ALA A 103 11.10 -1.24 15.90
CA ALA A 103 11.13 0.22 15.78
C ALA A 103 10.62 0.71 14.42
N ALA A 104 10.97 0.02 13.32
CA ALA A 104 10.44 0.35 11.99
C ALA A 104 8.91 0.16 11.90
N VAL A 105 8.35 -0.86 12.57
CA VAL A 105 6.89 -1.06 12.65
C VAL A 105 6.22 0.04 13.47
N VAL A 106 6.83 0.52 14.56
CA VAL A 106 6.34 1.70 15.30
C VAL A 106 6.38 2.95 14.41
N HIS A 107 7.45 3.13 13.64
CA HIS A 107 7.59 4.24 12.70
C HIS A 107 6.48 4.24 11.64
N LEU A 108 6.14 3.05 11.13
CA LEU A 108 5.07 2.88 10.15
C LEU A 108 3.67 3.12 10.76
N LEU A 109 3.46 2.78 12.04
CA LEU A 109 2.23 3.16 12.75
C LEU A 109 2.08 4.69 12.86
N ARG A 110 3.17 5.41 13.15
CA ARG A 110 3.18 6.89 13.13
C ARG A 110 2.85 7.42 11.74
N TYR A 111 3.42 6.83 10.69
CA TYR A 111 3.13 7.18 9.31
C TYR A 111 1.65 7.04 8.95
N LEU A 112 1.01 5.93 9.37
CA LEU A 112 -0.41 5.64 9.16
C LEU A 112 -1.37 6.58 9.92
N CYS A 113 -0.88 7.34 10.89
CA CYS A 113 -1.66 8.36 11.58
C CYS A 113 -1.83 9.65 10.78
N HIS A 114 -0.91 9.94 9.83
CA HIS A 114 -0.87 11.16 9.02
C HIS A 114 -0.75 12.45 9.84
N ASP A 115 -0.53 12.32 11.14
CA ASP A 115 -0.57 13.39 12.11
C ASP A 115 0.09 12.89 13.41
N ASP A 116 1.20 13.53 13.77
CA ASP A 116 1.93 13.23 15.00
C ASP A 116 1.06 13.42 16.24
N VAL A 117 0.11 14.36 16.23
CA VAL A 117 -0.78 14.61 17.37
C VAL A 117 -1.60 13.36 17.67
N ARG A 118 -2.07 12.67 16.64
CA ARG A 118 -2.83 11.41 16.75
C ARG A 118 -1.96 10.27 17.26
N PHE A 119 -0.77 10.10 16.66
CA PHE A 119 0.19 9.08 17.10
C PHE A 119 0.52 9.24 18.59
N PHE A 120 0.94 10.43 19.03
CA PHE A 120 1.27 10.67 20.42
C PHE A 120 0.05 10.66 21.35
N ARG A 121 -1.17 10.92 20.84
CA ARG A 121 -2.40 10.71 21.61
C ARG A 121 -2.61 9.24 21.92
N VAL A 122 -2.44 8.34 20.94
CA VAL A 122 -2.49 6.89 21.17
C VAL A 122 -1.49 6.47 22.24
N LEU A 123 -0.24 6.94 22.16
CA LEU A 123 0.78 6.58 23.16
C LEU A 123 0.43 7.08 24.57
N ARG A 124 -0.10 8.30 24.71
CA ARG A 124 -0.57 8.80 26.01
C ARG A 124 -1.76 7.99 26.54
N THR A 125 -2.69 7.60 25.67
CA THR A 125 -3.81 6.73 26.05
C THR A 125 -3.30 5.35 26.48
N TYR A 126 -2.35 4.77 25.75
CA TYR A 126 -1.70 3.50 26.10
C TYR A 126 -1.04 3.57 27.49
N GLN A 127 -0.21 4.59 27.73
CA GLN A 127 0.48 4.78 29.00
C GLN A 127 -0.47 5.01 30.18
N SER A 128 -1.60 5.68 29.98
CA SER A 128 -2.57 5.94 31.04
C SER A 128 -3.50 4.76 31.31
N GLN A 129 -3.99 4.10 30.26
CA GLN A 129 -4.92 2.97 30.37
C GLN A 129 -4.26 1.71 30.93
N TYR A 130 -2.99 1.48 30.62
CA TYR A 130 -2.25 0.28 31.03
C TYR A 130 -1.18 0.57 32.10
N SER A 131 -1.15 1.77 32.70
CA SER A 131 -0.19 2.13 33.76
C SER A 131 -0.20 1.10 34.91
N GLY A 132 0.99 0.62 35.28
CA GLY A 132 1.18 -0.40 36.32
C GLY A 132 0.63 -1.79 35.95
N ARG A 133 0.34 -2.02 34.66
CA ARG A 133 -0.24 -3.27 34.14
C ARG A 133 0.55 -3.76 32.93
N THR A 134 0.15 -4.93 32.46
CA THR A 134 0.66 -5.50 31.23
C THR A 134 -0.25 -5.20 30.04
N ALA A 135 0.33 -5.20 28.83
CA ALA A 135 -0.42 -5.07 27.57
C ALA A 135 0.05 -6.11 26.53
N ARG A 136 -0.86 -6.46 25.62
CA ARG A 136 -0.59 -7.28 24.43
C ARG A 136 -0.60 -6.44 23.16
N THR A 137 -0.05 -6.96 22.07
CA THR A 137 -0.11 -6.26 20.77
C THR A 137 -1.55 -5.95 20.34
N ALA A 138 -2.51 -6.82 20.68
CA ALA A 138 -3.93 -6.59 20.41
C ALA A 138 -4.51 -5.37 21.15
N ASP A 139 -4.00 -5.06 22.34
CA ASP A 139 -4.42 -3.90 23.13
C ASP A 139 -3.95 -2.60 22.45
N LEU A 140 -2.69 -2.56 21.99
CA LEU A 140 -2.15 -1.44 21.23
C LEU A 140 -2.89 -1.27 19.89
N GLN A 141 -3.14 -2.38 19.18
CA GLN A 141 -3.92 -2.37 17.94
C GLN A 141 -5.29 -1.70 18.14
N ALA A 142 -6.03 -2.08 19.19
CA ALA A 142 -7.36 -1.52 19.46
C ALA A 142 -7.31 0.00 19.69
N LEU A 143 -6.25 0.52 20.32
CA LEU A 143 -6.09 1.96 20.52
C LEU A 143 -5.84 2.70 19.20
N PHE A 144 -5.00 2.16 18.32
CA PHE A 144 -4.80 2.74 16.99
C PHE A 144 -6.06 2.65 16.12
N GLU A 145 -6.79 1.54 16.17
CA GLU A 145 -8.06 1.40 15.43
C GLU A 145 -9.11 2.41 15.91
N ALA A 146 -9.21 2.65 17.22
CA ALA A 146 -10.09 3.67 17.80
C ALA A 146 -9.69 5.09 17.37
N GLU A 147 -8.39 5.38 17.33
CA GLU A 147 -7.86 6.69 16.91
C GLU A 147 -8.04 6.96 15.41
N LEU A 148 -7.83 5.95 14.57
CA LEU A 148 -7.90 6.09 13.11
C LEU A 148 -9.31 5.87 12.56
N GLY A 149 -10.23 5.29 13.34
CA GLY A 149 -11.59 4.98 12.92
C GLY A 149 -11.67 3.90 11.84
N ARG A 150 -10.65 3.04 11.73
CA ARG A 150 -10.57 1.97 10.72
C ARG A 150 -9.85 0.73 11.30
N PRO A 151 -10.19 -0.49 10.84
CA PRO A 151 -9.50 -1.70 11.27
C PRO A 151 -8.06 -1.72 10.75
N LEU A 152 -7.15 -2.24 11.57
CA LEU A 152 -5.72 -2.41 11.27
C LEU A 152 -5.31 -3.89 11.30
N GLY A 153 -6.27 -4.81 11.25
CA GLY A 153 -5.97 -6.26 11.20
C GLY A 153 -5.00 -6.63 10.07
N TYR A 154 -5.13 -6.01 8.88
CA TYR A 154 -4.20 -6.21 7.77
C TYR A 154 -2.76 -5.82 8.16
N PHE A 155 -2.60 -4.69 8.84
CA PHE A 155 -1.32 -4.14 9.23
C PHE A 155 -0.60 -5.08 10.20
N PHE A 156 -1.27 -5.48 11.28
CA PHE A 156 -0.68 -6.37 12.28
C PHE A 156 -0.51 -7.81 11.77
N GLN A 157 -1.28 -8.21 10.76
CA GLN A 157 -1.05 -9.49 10.07
C GLN A 157 0.22 -9.43 9.23
N GLN A 158 0.46 -8.33 8.51
CA GLN A 158 1.58 -8.19 7.57
C GLN A 158 2.90 -7.83 8.26
N TRP A 159 2.86 -6.85 9.17
CA TRP A 159 4.07 -6.24 9.74
C TRP A 159 4.50 -6.82 11.09
N TYR A 160 3.53 -7.22 11.91
CA TYR A 160 3.81 -7.81 13.22
C TYR A 160 3.92 -9.34 13.16
N ARG A 161 2.95 -10.03 12.54
CA ARG A 161 2.96 -11.51 12.40
C ARG A 161 3.68 -11.99 11.15
N GLY A 162 3.61 -11.22 10.07
CA GLY A 162 4.18 -11.56 8.78
C GLY A 162 5.68 -11.32 8.70
N GLU A 163 6.24 -11.79 7.59
CA GLU A 163 7.66 -11.72 7.28
C GLU A 163 7.89 -11.03 5.94
N GLY A 164 9.14 -10.64 5.69
CA GLY A 164 9.54 -9.98 4.46
C GLY A 164 9.16 -8.50 4.42
N PHE A 165 9.37 -7.91 3.24
CA PHE A 165 9.22 -6.48 2.96
C PHE A 165 8.74 -6.30 1.50
N PRO A 166 7.98 -5.23 1.19
CA PRO A 166 7.56 -4.92 -0.17
C PRO A 166 8.68 -4.22 -0.96
N ALA A 167 8.69 -4.43 -2.28
CA ALA A 167 9.44 -3.61 -3.24
C ALA A 167 8.44 -3.00 -4.24
N PHE A 168 8.55 -1.71 -4.54
CA PHE A 168 7.63 -1.00 -5.43
C PHE A 168 8.27 -0.70 -6.80
N ALA A 169 7.77 -1.35 -7.85
CA ALA A 169 8.13 -1.04 -9.24
C ALA A 169 7.07 -0.13 -9.87
N VAL A 170 7.47 1.10 -10.21
CA VAL A 170 6.60 2.16 -10.70
C VAL A 170 6.83 2.37 -12.19
N ARG A 171 5.77 2.24 -12.98
CA ARG A 171 5.70 2.70 -14.37
C ARG A 171 4.75 3.88 -14.44
N TRP A 172 5.15 4.96 -15.09
CA TRP A 172 4.31 6.15 -15.17
C TRP A 172 4.28 6.77 -16.56
N ARG A 173 3.19 7.48 -16.85
CA ARG A 173 3.02 8.24 -18.09
C ARG A 173 2.13 9.44 -17.84
N GLN A 174 2.54 10.59 -18.33
CA GLN A 174 1.68 11.77 -18.36
C GLN A 174 0.97 11.90 -19.70
N LEU A 175 -0.34 12.18 -19.65
CA LEU A 175 -1.19 12.51 -20.80
C LEU A 175 -1.94 13.81 -20.49
N GLY A 176 -1.48 14.92 -21.05
CA GLY A 176 -2.01 16.25 -20.73
C GLY A 176 -1.87 16.56 -19.24
N GLY A 177 -2.97 16.95 -18.60
CA GLY A 177 -3.03 17.25 -17.16
C GLY A 177 -3.15 16.03 -16.24
N ASN A 178 -3.05 14.80 -16.76
CA ASN A 178 -3.19 13.59 -15.95
C ASN A 178 -1.90 12.78 -15.97
N LEU A 179 -1.37 12.51 -14.78
CA LEU A 179 -0.29 11.56 -14.55
C LEU A 179 -0.91 10.21 -14.21
N GLY A 180 -0.64 9.24 -15.05
CA GLY A 180 -0.98 7.87 -14.81
C GLY A 180 0.18 7.10 -14.19
N ILE A 181 -0.08 6.36 -13.11
CA ILE A 181 0.93 5.60 -12.36
C ILE A 181 0.45 4.16 -12.21
N GLN A 182 1.25 3.19 -12.64
CA GLN A 182 1.09 1.78 -12.32
C GLN A 182 2.16 1.38 -11.33
N VAL A 183 1.75 0.84 -10.19
CA VAL A 183 2.65 0.30 -9.18
C VAL A 183 2.49 -1.21 -9.14
N THR A 184 3.61 -1.93 -9.24
CA THR A 184 3.71 -3.36 -9.00
C THR A 184 4.50 -3.57 -7.71
N GLU A 185 3.84 -4.11 -6.69
CA GLU A 185 4.48 -4.53 -5.46
C GLU A 185 4.92 -5.99 -5.58
N THR A 186 6.15 -6.27 -5.15
CA THR A 186 6.67 -7.62 -4.95
C THR A 186 7.11 -7.79 -3.51
N ALA A 187 6.51 -8.73 -2.78
CA ALA A 187 6.95 -9.09 -1.44
C ALA A 187 8.19 -10.01 -1.51
N SER A 188 9.15 -9.83 -0.60
CA SER A 188 10.34 -10.71 -0.53
C SER A 188 10.05 -12.13 -0.04
N LEU A 189 8.97 -12.33 0.73
CA LEU A 189 8.53 -13.63 1.22
C LEU A 189 7.05 -13.87 0.90
N PRO A 190 6.70 -14.02 -0.40
CA PRO A 190 5.31 -14.02 -0.86
C PRO A 190 4.52 -15.26 -0.43
N THR A 191 5.19 -16.32 0.02
CA THR A 191 4.56 -17.51 0.60
C THR A 191 4.06 -17.30 2.03
N ILE A 192 4.59 -16.29 2.73
CA ILE A 192 4.22 -15.94 4.12
C ILE A 192 3.39 -14.67 4.11
N THR A 193 3.90 -13.61 3.48
CA THR A 193 3.21 -12.34 3.29
C THR A 193 3.11 -12.07 1.79
N PRO A 194 2.01 -12.44 1.14
CA PRO A 194 1.89 -12.32 -0.32
C PRO A 194 1.82 -10.87 -0.81
N PHE A 195 1.41 -9.95 0.07
CA PHE A 195 1.17 -8.55 -0.24
C PHE A 195 1.12 -7.73 1.06
N PHE A 196 1.63 -6.51 1.01
CA PHE A 196 1.59 -5.50 2.06
C PHE A 196 0.63 -4.40 1.64
N GLN A 197 -0.49 -4.26 2.34
CA GLN A 197 -1.38 -3.13 2.08
C GLN A 197 -0.75 -1.90 2.71
N THR A 198 -0.22 -1.01 1.89
CA THR A 198 0.53 0.16 2.34
C THR A 198 0.01 1.43 1.71
N GLU A 199 0.02 2.48 2.51
CA GLU A 199 0.05 3.83 1.96
C GLU A 199 1.50 4.16 1.61
N VAL A 200 1.74 4.77 0.46
CA VAL A 200 3.09 5.11 0.00
C VAL A 200 3.07 6.54 -0.54
N ASP A 201 4.04 7.34 -0.12
CA ASP A 201 4.23 8.70 -0.64
C ASP A 201 5.07 8.66 -1.92
N TYR A 202 4.54 9.29 -2.96
CA TYR A 202 5.23 9.50 -4.23
C TYR A 202 5.50 10.99 -4.40
N THR A 203 6.79 11.35 -4.49
CA THR A 203 7.21 12.71 -4.79
C THR A 203 7.29 12.89 -6.30
N ILE A 204 6.31 13.60 -6.86
CA ILE A 204 6.24 13.98 -8.27
C ILE A 204 7.05 15.26 -8.43
N ARG A 205 8.14 15.21 -9.20
CA ARG A 205 8.95 16.38 -9.54
C ARG A 205 8.52 16.88 -10.93
N PHE A 206 8.45 18.20 -11.09
CA PHE A 206 8.03 18.83 -12.33
C PHE A 206 9.21 19.51 -13.05
N GLN A 207 9.08 19.69 -14.36
CA GLN A 207 10.12 20.36 -15.18
C GLN A 207 10.34 21.84 -14.82
N ASN A 208 9.37 22.47 -14.16
CA ASN A 208 9.47 23.85 -13.67
C ASN A 208 10.25 23.98 -12.33
N GLY A 209 10.74 22.86 -11.78
CA GLY A 209 11.48 22.81 -10.53
C GLY A 209 10.63 22.68 -9.26
N THR A 210 9.29 22.67 -9.35
CA THR A 210 8.42 22.39 -8.20
C THR A 210 8.19 20.89 -8.01
N SER A 211 7.65 20.52 -6.86
CA SER A 211 7.24 19.13 -6.57
C SER A 211 5.86 19.08 -5.91
N GLN A 212 5.24 17.90 -5.97
CA GLN A 212 4.01 17.55 -5.29
C GLN A 212 4.18 16.16 -4.68
N VAL A 213 3.84 16.00 -3.41
CA VAL A 213 3.77 14.68 -2.77
C VAL A 213 2.34 14.18 -2.86
N VAL A 214 2.16 12.93 -3.29
CA VAL A 214 0.87 12.25 -3.26
C VAL A 214 0.99 10.94 -2.49
N ARG A 215 0.11 10.74 -1.52
CA ARG A 215 -0.03 9.48 -0.80
C ARG A 215 -1.03 8.59 -1.52
N LEU A 216 -0.60 7.42 -1.96
CA LEU A 216 -1.46 6.46 -2.64
C LEU A 216 -1.58 5.20 -1.78
N ASN A 217 -2.82 4.76 -1.54
CA ASN A 217 -3.10 3.53 -0.81
C ASN A 217 -3.14 2.35 -1.79
N GLN A 218 -2.14 1.50 -1.71
CA GLN A 218 -2.05 0.28 -2.50
C GLN A 218 -2.76 -0.86 -1.77
N THR A 219 -3.76 -1.46 -2.42
CA THR A 219 -4.62 -2.52 -1.88
C THR A 219 -4.52 -3.83 -2.67
N GLN A 220 -3.72 -3.85 -3.73
CA GLN A 220 -3.44 -5.03 -4.56
C GLN A 220 -2.02 -4.97 -5.14
N ALA A 221 -1.47 -6.14 -5.48
CA ALA A 221 -0.08 -6.26 -5.95
C ALA A 221 0.21 -5.44 -7.22
N VAL A 222 -0.75 -5.31 -8.14
CA VAL A 222 -0.63 -4.39 -9.30
C VAL A 222 -1.78 -3.40 -9.26
N GLN A 223 -1.48 -2.13 -9.07
CA GLN A 223 -2.50 -1.08 -8.97
C GLN A 223 -2.20 0.11 -9.86
N ASN A 224 -3.24 0.61 -10.50
CA ASN A 224 -3.20 1.79 -11.34
C ASN A 224 -3.82 2.97 -10.59
N PHE A 225 -3.16 4.13 -10.64
CA PHE A 225 -3.60 5.39 -10.07
C PHE A 225 -3.59 6.48 -11.14
N THR A 226 -4.37 7.52 -10.90
CA THR A 226 -4.42 8.71 -11.74
C THR A 226 -4.35 9.94 -10.87
N VAL A 227 -3.37 10.79 -11.14
CA VAL A 227 -3.06 11.98 -10.36
C VAL A 227 -3.17 13.18 -11.28
N PRO A 228 -4.05 14.15 -11.00
CA PRO A 228 -4.05 15.42 -11.72
C PRO A 228 -2.73 16.16 -11.49
N VAL A 229 -2.13 16.67 -12.56
CA VAL A 229 -0.86 17.42 -12.53
C VAL A 229 -0.97 18.71 -13.34
N GLY A 230 -0.44 19.80 -12.79
CA GLY A 230 -0.49 21.12 -13.42
C GLY A 230 0.69 21.44 -14.34
N SER A 231 1.68 20.56 -14.44
CA SER A 231 2.91 20.81 -15.19
C SER A 231 3.51 19.50 -15.72
N PRO A 232 4.40 19.55 -16.73
CA PRO A 232 5.13 18.38 -17.18
C PRO A 232 5.94 17.74 -16.04
N VAL A 233 5.75 16.44 -15.84
CA VAL A 233 6.46 15.63 -14.85
C VAL A 233 7.87 15.32 -15.36
N SER A 234 8.86 15.50 -14.50
CA SER A 234 10.27 15.20 -14.78
C SER A 234 10.70 13.86 -14.17
N SER A 235 10.34 13.59 -12.91
CA SER A 235 10.58 12.31 -12.25
C SER A 235 9.52 12.01 -11.19
N ILE A 236 9.50 10.76 -10.74
CA ILE A 236 8.76 10.33 -9.56
C ILE A 236 9.77 9.62 -8.66
N ASP A 237 9.69 9.88 -7.37
CA ASP A 237 10.49 9.20 -6.36
C ASP A 237 9.56 8.60 -5.31
N VAL A 238 9.88 7.41 -4.84
CA VAL A 238 9.04 6.63 -3.91
C VAL A 238 9.61 6.78 -2.51
N ASP A 239 8.74 7.06 -1.53
CA ASP A 239 9.05 7.13 -0.10
C ASP A 239 10.36 7.88 0.22
N VAL A 240 10.49 9.09 -0.32
CA VAL A 240 11.70 9.93 -0.15
C VAL A 240 12.07 10.11 1.32
N ASP A 241 11.07 10.17 2.20
CA ASP A 241 11.25 10.37 3.64
C ASP A 241 11.49 9.07 4.44
N GLY A 242 11.43 7.89 3.78
CA GLY A 242 11.88 6.61 4.33
C GLY A 242 10.99 6.06 5.44
N TRP A 243 9.68 6.27 5.33
CA TRP A 243 8.72 5.82 6.33
C TRP A 243 8.52 4.32 6.33
N LEU A 244 8.70 3.67 5.17
CA LEU A 244 8.46 2.25 4.99
C LEU A 244 9.78 1.47 5.10
N PRO A 245 9.81 0.34 5.82
CA PRO A 245 10.88 -0.65 5.66
C PRO A 245 10.68 -1.39 4.34
N ASP A 246 10.93 -0.75 3.21
CA ASP A 246 10.80 -1.33 1.88
C ASP A 246 12.14 -1.79 1.31
N LEU A 247 12.06 -2.47 0.17
CA LEU A 247 13.20 -2.90 -0.64
C LEU A 247 13.39 -1.98 -1.83
N PRO A 248 14.61 -1.88 -2.38
CA PRO A 248 14.87 -1.08 -3.58
C PRO A 248 13.87 -1.39 -4.70
N GLY A 249 13.13 -0.36 -5.10
CA GLY A 249 12.18 -0.40 -6.19
C GLY A 249 12.79 0.02 -7.52
N SER A 250 11.91 0.27 -8.50
CA SER A 250 12.30 0.92 -9.76
C SER A 250 11.26 1.96 -10.13
N VAL A 251 11.69 3.03 -10.80
CA VAL A 251 10.78 4.03 -11.34
C VAL A 251 11.16 4.31 -12.79
N GLN A 252 10.20 4.14 -13.69
CA GLN A 252 10.42 4.33 -15.12
C GLN A 252 9.24 5.04 -15.78
N GLN A 253 9.55 6.06 -16.59
CA GLN A 253 8.58 6.61 -17.54
C GLN A 253 8.35 5.60 -18.67
N ASP A 254 7.10 5.25 -18.92
CA ASP A 254 6.72 4.30 -19.95
C ASP A 254 5.62 4.85 -20.87
N ASN A 255 6.03 5.24 -22.08
CA ASN A 255 5.12 5.78 -23.09
C ASN A 255 4.16 4.75 -23.69
N THR A 256 4.35 3.45 -23.43
CA THR A 256 3.45 2.37 -23.85
C THR A 256 2.43 2.02 -22.77
N LEU A 257 2.57 2.56 -21.56
CA LEU A 257 1.66 2.30 -20.45
C LEU A 257 0.23 2.71 -20.84
N VAL A 258 -0.65 1.71 -20.86
CA VAL A 258 -2.09 1.88 -21.02
C VAL A 258 -2.71 1.75 -19.65
N LEU A 259 -3.14 2.87 -19.09
CA LEU A 259 -3.91 2.88 -17.86
C LEU A 259 -5.38 2.93 -18.26
N ALA A 260 -6.23 2.32 -17.44
CA ALA A 260 -7.69 2.41 -17.60
C ALA A 260 -8.24 3.84 -17.43
N THR A 261 -7.40 4.87 -17.55
CA THR A 261 -7.78 6.28 -17.75
C THR A 261 -8.35 6.58 -19.12
N GLN A 262 -8.53 5.57 -19.97
CA GLN A 262 -9.68 5.55 -20.86
C GLN A 262 -10.91 4.98 -20.12
N ALA A 263 -11.37 5.72 -19.10
CA ALA A 263 -12.81 5.75 -18.87
C ALA A 263 -13.40 6.49 -20.07
N ALA A 264 -13.69 5.73 -21.13
CA ALA A 264 -14.49 6.11 -22.28
C ALA A 264 -14.21 7.52 -22.83
N VAL A 265 -13.22 7.66 -23.73
CA VAL A 265 -13.52 8.49 -24.90
C VAL A 265 -14.77 7.84 -25.47
N ALA A 266 -15.89 8.54 -25.40
CA ALA A 266 -17.21 8.09 -25.78
C ALA A 266 -17.16 7.23 -27.06
N ALA A 267 -16.99 5.92 -26.91
CA ALA A 267 -17.66 5.02 -27.83
C ALA A 267 -19.12 5.27 -27.47
N PRO A 268 -19.91 5.89 -28.36
CA PRO A 268 -21.33 6.05 -28.08
C PRO A 268 -21.84 4.67 -27.69
N LEU A 269 -22.45 4.57 -26.50
CA LEU A 269 -23.13 3.36 -26.08
C LEU A 269 -24.01 2.94 -27.25
N LEU A 270 -23.70 1.79 -27.86
CA LEU A 270 -24.50 1.25 -28.94
C LEU A 270 -25.82 0.81 -28.32
N LEU A 271 -26.78 1.73 -28.31
CA LEU A 271 -28.13 1.45 -27.82
C LEU A 271 -28.84 0.63 -28.88
N ALA A 272 -29.18 -0.61 -28.54
CA ALA A 272 -29.90 -1.51 -29.43
C ALA A 272 -31.32 -1.77 -28.87
N PHE A 273 -32.35 -1.60 -29.69
CA PHE A 273 -33.74 -1.70 -29.24
C PHE A 273 -34.71 -2.19 -30.35
N PRO A 274 -35.80 -2.88 -30.00
CA PRO A 274 -36.09 -3.39 -28.67
C PRO A 274 -35.11 -4.51 -28.29
N ASN A 275 -34.75 -4.60 -27.02
CA ASN A 275 -34.00 -5.73 -26.49
C ASN A 275 -34.74 -6.23 -25.24
N PRO A 276 -35.43 -7.39 -25.30
CA PRO A 276 -35.41 -8.40 -26.38
C PRO A 276 -36.09 -7.99 -27.69
N CYS A 277 -35.67 -8.59 -28.82
CA CYS A 277 -36.31 -8.45 -30.15
C CYS A 277 -36.69 -9.82 -30.73
N ARG A 278 -37.54 -9.83 -31.76
CA ARG A 278 -37.96 -11.05 -32.48
C ARG A 278 -37.68 -11.00 -33.98
N GLU A 279 -37.98 -9.88 -34.63
CA GLU A 279 -37.85 -9.74 -36.08
C GLU A 279 -36.77 -8.72 -36.45
N GLN A 280 -36.59 -7.69 -35.62
CA GLN A 280 -35.70 -6.59 -35.93
C GLN A 280 -35.08 -5.98 -34.68
N LEU A 281 -33.80 -5.62 -34.78
CA LEU A 281 -33.05 -4.85 -33.79
C LEU A 281 -32.60 -3.53 -34.42
N ASN A 282 -33.00 -2.39 -33.83
CA ASN A 282 -32.59 -1.06 -34.24
C ASN A 282 -31.39 -0.59 -33.41
N LEU A 283 -30.51 0.23 -34.00
CA LEU A 283 -29.33 0.81 -33.37
C LEU A 283 -29.53 2.33 -33.28
N ALA A 284 -29.45 2.91 -32.08
CA ALA A 284 -29.75 4.34 -31.85
C ALA A 284 -28.58 5.28 -32.22
N SER A 285 -27.36 4.76 -32.30
CA SER A 285 -26.16 5.54 -32.61
C SER A 285 -25.92 5.61 -34.12
N PRO A 286 -25.30 6.69 -34.65
CA PRO A 286 -24.94 6.76 -36.06
C PRO A 286 -24.01 5.58 -36.42
N VAL A 287 -24.50 4.69 -37.26
CA VAL A 287 -23.72 3.56 -37.78
C VAL A 287 -23.03 4.00 -39.08
N PRO A 288 -21.70 3.92 -39.17
CA PRO A 288 -20.97 4.28 -40.39
C PRO A 288 -21.49 3.52 -41.63
N PRO A 289 -21.50 4.15 -42.82
CA PRO A 289 -21.80 3.46 -44.07
C PRO A 289 -20.84 2.27 -44.28
N GLY A 290 -21.37 1.13 -44.71
CA GLY A 290 -20.56 -0.07 -44.95
C GLY A 290 -20.25 -0.91 -43.71
N THR A 291 -20.81 -0.58 -42.54
CA THR A 291 -20.71 -1.44 -41.35
C THR A 291 -21.38 -2.80 -41.61
N THR A 292 -20.67 -3.87 -41.23
CA THR A 292 -21.19 -5.23 -41.21
C THR A 292 -21.41 -5.66 -39.77
N ALA A 293 -22.58 -6.22 -39.46
CA ALA A 293 -22.87 -6.84 -38.18
C ALA A 293 -22.58 -8.35 -38.21
N GLU A 294 -21.97 -8.83 -37.14
CA GLU A 294 -21.79 -10.23 -36.82
C GLU A 294 -22.53 -10.54 -35.52
N ILE A 295 -23.36 -11.57 -35.55
CA ILE A 295 -24.15 -12.03 -34.42
C ILE A 295 -23.59 -13.38 -34.01
N LEU A 296 -23.15 -13.48 -32.77
CA LEU A 296 -22.58 -14.70 -32.19
C LEU A 296 -23.50 -15.22 -31.09
N ASP A 297 -23.65 -16.54 -30.99
CA ASP A 297 -24.37 -17.14 -29.88
C ASP A 297 -23.58 -17.04 -28.55
N ALA A 298 -24.20 -17.49 -27.46
CA ALA A 298 -23.59 -17.47 -26.12
C ALA A 298 -22.28 -18.26 -26.01
N THR A 299 -21.98 -19.15 -26.96
CA THR A 299 -20.71 -19.92 -27.02
C THR A 299 -19.63 -19.20 -27.83
N GLY A 300 -19.95 -18.05 -28.43
CA GLY A 300 -19.05 -17.28 -29.30
C GLY A 300 -19.02 -17.80 -30.75
N ARG A 301 -19.93 -18.69 -31.15
CA ARG A 301 -20.03 -19.16 -32.54
C ARG A 301 -20.81 -18.13 -33.37
N LEU A 302 -20.28 -17.78 -34.55
CA LEU A 302 -20.95 -16.92 -35.52
C LEU A 302 -22.22 -17.60 -36.04
N VAL A 303 -23.38 -16.98 -35.85
CA VAL A 303 -24.69 -17.50 -36.29
C VAL A 303 -25.31 -16.69 -37.42
N ALA A 304 -24.96 -15.41 -37.55
CA ALA A 304 -25.39 -14.57 -38.66
C ALA A 304 -24.39 -13.46 -38.93
N ARG A 305 -24.28 -13.07 -40.21
CA ARG A 305 -23.48 -11.93 -40.66
C ARG A 305 -24.25 -11.17 -41.72
N GLN A 306 -24.48 -9.88 -41.50
CA GLN A 306 -25.32 -9.06 -42.38
C GLN A 306 -24.82 -7.62 -42.44
N PRO A 307 -24.98 -6.91 -43.58
CA PRO A 307 -24.73 -5.48 -43.64
C PRO A 307 -25.76 -4.72 -42.79
N VAL A 308 -25.32 -3.67 -42.08
CA VAL A 308 -26.24 -2.78 -41.36
C VAL A 308 -26.88 -1.82 -42.34
N ARG A 309 -28.22 -1.88 -42.50
CA ARG A 309 -28.98 -0.98 -43.38
C ARG A 309 -29.89 -0.10 -42.54
N GLN A 310 -29.82 1.21 -42.72
CA GLN A 310 -30.64 2.18 -41.97
C GLN A 310 -30.56 2.01 -40.43
N ALA A 311 -29.40 1.60 -39.91
CA ALA A 311 -29.22 1.28 -38.49
C ALA A 311 -30.13 0.14 -37.96
N GLN A 312 -30.51 -0.80 -38.83
CA GLN A 312 -31.35 -1.95 -38.50
C GLN A 312 -30.66 -3.27 -38.82
N LEU A 313 -31.03 -4.31 -38.06
CA LEU A 313 -30.61 -5.71 -38.22
C LEU A 313 -31.84 -6.61 -38.26
N ASP A 314 -31.86 -7.56 -39.19
CA ASP A 314 -32.87 -8.62 -39.24
C ASP A 314 -32.50 -9.73 -38.23
N THR A 315 -33.43 -10.04 -37.33
CA THR A 315 -33.27 -11.08 -36.30
C THR A 315 -34.26 -12.24 -36.46
N HIS A 316 -35.10 -12.26 -37.50
CA HIS A 316 -36.15 -13.27 -37.70
C HIS A 316 -35.60 -14.71 -37.76
N ALA A 317 -34.41 -14.88 -38.32
CA ALA A 317 -33.77 -16.19 -38.47
C ALA A 317 -33.06 -16.69 -37.19
N LEU A 318 -32.98 -15.88 -36.13
CA LEU A 318 -32.33 -16.26 -34.87
C LEU A 318 -33.29 -17.08 -34.00
N ALA A 319 -32.77 -18.15 -33.41
CA ALA A 319 -33.49 -18.85 -32.36
C ALA A 319 -33.62 -17.98 -31.09
N PRO A 320 -34.58 -18.24 -30.20
CA PRO A 320 -34.61 -17.56 -28.90
C PRO A 320 -33.33 -17.83 -28.10
N GLY A 321 -32.64 -16.79 -27.65
CA GLY A 321 -31.38 -16.93 -26.91
C GLY A 321 -30.65 -15.63 -26.64
N LEU A 322 -29.50 -15.75 -25.96
CA LEU A 322 -28.58 -14.64 -25.73
C LEU A 322 -27.53 -14.60 -26.84
N TYR A 323 -27.32 -13.41 -27.39
CA TYR A 323 -26.42 -13.18 -28.50
C TYR A 323 -25.46 -12.03 -28.20
N TYR A 324 -24.25 -12.14 -28.74
CA TYR A 324 -23.28 -11.05 -28.81
C TYR A 324 -23.34 -10.40 -30.18
N LEU A 325 -23.48 -9.07 -30.22
CA LEU A 325 -23.45 -8.29 -31.45
C LEU A 325 -22.08 -7.62 -31.61
N ARG A 326 -21.40 -7.87 -32.73
CA ARG A 326 -20.16 -7.23 -33.12
C ARG A 326 -20.36 -6.43 -34.40
N LEU A 327 -20.05 -5.14 -34.38
CA LEU A 327 -20.07 -4.28 -35.57
C LEU A 327 -18.65 -4.10 -36.11
N LEU A 328 -18.47 -4.42 -37.40
CA LEU A 328 -17.22 -4.27 -38.13
C LEU A 328 -17.35 -3.07 -39.07
N GLY A 329 -16.63 -1.99 -38.79
CA GLY A 329 -16.54 -0.82 -39.66
C GLY A 329 -15.42 -0.94 -40.69
N ALA A 330 -15.59 -0.32 -41.86
CA ALA A 330 -14.45 0.11 -42.66
C ALA A 330 -13.73 1.22 -41.89
N LYS A 331 -12.40 1.13 -41.74
CA LYS A 331 -11.60 2.19 -41.15
C LYS A 331 -11.96 3.51 -41.83
N ALA A 332 -12.26 4.56 -41.05
CA ALA A 332 -12.26 5.91 -41.57
C ALA A 332 -10.88 6.16 -42.19
N CYS A 333 -10.84 6.57 -43.46
CA CYS A 333 -9.63 7.07 -44.10
C CYS A 333 -9.19 8.38 -43.46
#